data_AF-A0A7R9T3L6-F1
#
_entry.id   AF-A0A7R9T3L6-F1
#
_cell.length_a   1.000
_cell.length_b   1.000
_cell.length_c   1.000
_cell.angle_alpha   90.00
_cell.angle_beta   90.00
_cell.angle_gamma   90.00
#
_symmetry.space_group_name_H-M   'P 1'
#
loop_
_entity.id
_entity.type
_entity.pdbx_description
1 polymer ?
#
loop_
_entity_poly.entity_id
_entity_poly.type
_entity_poly.pdbx_seq_one_letter_code
_entity_poly.pdbx_strand_id
1 'polypeptide(L)'
;DAVALPEISATDDLDVKYILEVVAAAKKEFNVDEKRIYVVGIATGGFMASRLACEKPELFRGVVSLAGGTFSDVSRCRPKSGETNVLLVHGTDEHTVPIDG
;
A
#
# COMPACT_ATOMS: atom_id res chain seq x y z
N ASP A 1 7.81 13.60 13.93
CA ASP A 1 8.13 13.58 12.49
C ASP A 1 6.92 13.28 11.64
N ALA A 2 6.67 14.08 10.60
CA ALA A 2 5.51 13.93 9.71
C ALA A 2 5.52 12.64 8.87
N VAL A 3 6.63 11.90 8.85
CA VAL A 3 6.77 10.62 8.13
C VAL A 3 6.00 9.48 8.82
N ALA A 4 5.80 9.55 10.14
CA ALA A 4 5.13 8.51 10.92
C ALA A 4 3.59 8.68 11.00
N LEU A 5 3.04 9.79 10.52
CA LEU A 5 1.60 10.08 10.55
C LEU A 5 1.04 10.46 9.17
N PRO A 6 1.22 9.64 8.12
CA PRO A 6 0.62 9.91 6.82
C PRO A 6 -0.92 9.82 6.83
N GLU A 7 -1.52 9.24 7.88
CA GLU A 7 -2.96 8.93 7.96
C GLU A 7 -3.93 10.14 8.09
N ILE A 8 -3.43 11.39 8.11
CA ILE A 8 -4.21 12.60 8.43
C ILE A 8 -4.13 13.63 7.30
N SER A 9 -4.38 13.23 6.06
CA SER A 9 -4.63 14.20 4.98
C SER A 9 -5.89 13.87 4.19
N ALA A 10 -6.75 14.87 3.95
CA ALA A 10 -7.92 14.75 3.07
C ALA A 10 -7.55 14.43 1.60
N THR A 11 -6.25 14.43 1.26
CA THR A 11 -5.72 14.01 -0.05
C THR A 11 -5.55 12.50 -0.19
N ASP A 12 -5.65 11.74 0.90
CA ASP A 12 -5.33 10.32 0.96
C ASP A 12 -6.17 9.47 -0.01
N ASP A 13 -7.46 9.76 -0.17
CA ASP A 13 -8.31 9.04 -1.13
C ASP A 13 -7.97 9.37 -2.59
N LEU A 14 -7.39 10.54 -2.84
CA LEU A 14 -6.94 10.91 -4.18
C LEU A 14 -5.73 10.08 -4.61
N ASP A 15 -4.83 9.74 -3.69
CA ASP A 15 -3.65 8.94 -4.01
C ASP A 15 -4.02 7.50 -4.37
N VAL A 16 -4.95 6.87 -3.62
CA VAL A 16 -5.49 5.56 -3.99
C VAL A 16 -6.11 5.62 -5.38
N LYS A 17 -6.99 6.61 -5.62
CA LYS A 17 -7.66 6.79 -6.90
C LYS A 17 -6.65 6.98 -8.03
N TYR A 18 -5.65 7.83 -7.84
CA TYR A 18 -4.61 8.11 -8.81
C TYR A 18 -3.82 6.85 -9.19
N ILE A 19 -3.43 6.04 -8.21
CA ILE A 19 -2.72 4.77 -8.48
C ILE A 19 -3.60 3.83 -9.31
N LEU A 20 -4.91 3.72 -9.01
CA LEU A 20 -5.83 2.92 -9.81
C LEU A 20 -5.95 3.42 -11.25
N GLU A 21 -5.96 4.74 -11.45
CA GLU A 21 -5.97 5.36 -12.77
C GLU A 21 -4.67 5.07 -13.55
N VAL A 22 -3.51 5.10 -12.87
CA VAL A 22 -2.22 4.72 -13.47
C VAL A 22 -2.23 3.25 -13.90
N VAL A 23 -2.72 2.33 -13.06
CA VAL A 23 -2.86 0.92 -13.44
C VAL A 23 -3.80 0.77 -14.63
N ALA A 24 -4.94 1.46 -14.63
CA ALA A 24 -5.89 1.44 -15.74
C ALA A 24 -5.29 1.99 -17.04
N ALA A 25 -4.47 3.05 -16.96
CA ALA A 25 -3.76 3.60 -18.11
C ALA A 25 -2.72 2.61 -18.64
N ALA A 26 -1.91 2.01 -17.76
CA ALA A 26 -0.91 1.02 -18.14
C ALA A 26 -1.53 -0.21 -18.84
N LYS A 27 -2.70 -0.67 -18.38
CA LYS A 27 -3.45 -1.76 -19.04
C LYS A 27 -3.95 -1.40 -20.44
N LYS A 28 -4.19 -0.13 -20.73
CA LYS A 28 -4.61 0.34 -22.06
C LYS A 28 -3.43 0.47 -23.02
N GLU A 29 -2.29 0.90 -22.50
CA GLU A 29 -1.10 1.19 -23.31
C GLU A 29 -0.23 -0.06 -23.55
N PHE A 30 -0.20 -0.99 -22.59
CA PHE A 30 0.67 -2.16 -22.61
C PHE A 30 -0.12 -3.47 -22.44
N ASN A 31 0.48 -4.59 -22.86
CA ASN A 31 -0.08 -5.93 -22.66
C ASN A 31 0.17 -6.43 -21.23
N VAL A 32 -0.59 -5.90 -20.27
CA VAL A 32 -0.49 -6.24 -18.84
C VAL A 32 -1.31 -7.51 -18.54
N ASP A 33 -0.70 -8.47 -17.86
CA ASP A 33 -1.43 -9.60 -17.29
C ASP A 33 -2.15 -9.16 -15.99
N GLU A 34 -3.46 -8.98 -16.09
CA GLU A 34 -4.30 -8.49 -14.99
C GLU A 34 -4.27 -9.37 -13.75
N LYS A 35 -3.87 -10.65 -13.86
CA LYS A 35 -3.78 -11.57 -12.73
C LYS A 35 -2.44 -11.47 -11.99
N ARG A 36 -1.50 -10.66 -12.49
CA ARG A 36 -0.12 -10.54 -12.00
C ARG A 36 0.32 -9.09 -11.85
N ILE A 37 -0.55 -8.25 -11.27
CA ILE A 37 -0.23 -6.87 -10.91
C ILE A 37 0.31 -6.86 -9.47
N TYR A 38 1.44 -6.20 -9.25
CA TYR A 38 2.07 -6.07 -7.93
C TYR A 38 2.36 -4.60 -7.62
N VAL A 39 2.32 -4.25 -6.34
CA VAL A 39 2.79 -2.94 -5.85
C VAL A 39 3.93 -3.15 -4.88
N VAL A 40 4.96 -2.33 -5.03
CA VAL A 40 6.14 -2.31 -4.16
C VAL A 40 6.39 -0.87 -3.76
N GLY A 41 6.57 -0.60 -2.47
CA GLY A 41 6.83 0.74 -1.96
C GLY A 41 7.81 0.75 -0.81
N ILE A 42 8.52 1.87 -0.64
CA ILE A 42 9.47 2.11 0.45
C ILE A 42 9.07 3.33 1.28
N ALA A 43 9.31 3.30 2.59
CA ALA A 43 8.98 4.39 3.52
C ALA A 43 7.51 4.79 3.39
N THR A 44 7.20 6.05 3.06
CA THR A 44 5.83 6.53 2.77
C THR A 44 5.13 5.73 1.67
N GLY A 45 5.87 5.27 0.66
CA GLY A 45 5.36 4.34 -0.36
C GLY A 45 5.06 2.95 0.20
N GLY A 46 5.78 2.51 1.23
CA GLY A 46 5.50 1.28 1.97
C GLY A 46 4.17 1.36 2.74
N PHE A 47 3.89 2.49 3.38
CA PHE A 47 2.56 2.74 3.98
C PHE A 47 1.46 2.69 2.91
N MET A 48 1.69 3.31 1.75
CA MET A 48 0.72 3.28 0.64
C MET A 48 0.52 1.86 0.09
N ALA A 49 1.58 1.07 -0.02
CA ALA A 49 1.52 -0.34 -0.39
C ALA A 49 0.63 -1.12 0.60
N SER A 50 0.87 -0.99 1.91
CA SER A 50 0.03 -1.61 2.95
C SER A 50 -1.44 -1.17 2.86
N ARG A 51 -1.68 0.12 2.62
CA ARG A 51 -3.04 0.66 2.47
C ARG A 51 -3.76 0.09 1.24
N LEU A 52 -3.10 -0.03 0.10
CA LEU A 52 -3.67 -0.66 -1.10
C LEU A 52 -3.99 -2.13 -0.88
N ALA A 53 -3.20 -2.84 -0.07
CA ALA A 53 -3.51 -4.21 0.33
C ALA A 53 -4.84 -4.31 1.09
N CYS A 54 -5.16 -3.31 1.92
CA CYS A 54 -6.42 -3.26 2.67
C CYS A 54 -7.61 -2.80 1.82
N GLU A 55 -7.41 -1.76 0.99
CA GLU A 55 -8.52 -1.09 0.30
C GLU A 55 -8.86 -1.66 -1.07
N LYS A 56 -7.89 -2.32 -1.73
CA LYS A 56 -7.98 -2.82 -3.11
C LYS A 56 -7.29 -4.20 -3.28
N PRO A 57 -7.46 -5.16 -2.36
CA PRO A 57 -6.76 -6.46 -2.43
C PRO A 57 -7.05 -7.22 -3.72
N GLU A 58 -8.22 -7.03 -4.33
CA GLU A 58 -8.64 -7.72 -5.54
C GLU A 58 -7.84 -7.32 -6.79
N LEU A 59 -7.24 -6.13 -6.78
CA LEU A 59 -6.48 -5.62 -7.93
C LEU A 59 -5.03 -6.14 -7.93
N PHE A 60 -4.43 -6.26 -6.74
CA PHE A 60 -3.02 -6.61 -6.61
C PHE A 60 -2.89 -8.07 -6.25
N ARG A 61 -2.15 -8.83 -7.06
CA ARG A 61 -1.81 -10.21 -6.73
C ARG A 61 -0.90 -10.30 -5.50
N GLY A 62 -0.08 -9.27 -5.27
CA GLY A 62 0.71 -9.14 -4.06
C GLY A 62 1.25 -7.74 -3.87
N VAL A 63 1.61 -7.44 -2.64
CA VAL A 63 2.05 -6.11 -2.20
C VAL A 63 3.28 -6.23 -1.32
N VAL A 64 4.26 -5.36 -1.52
CA VAL A 64 5.51 -5.32 -0.76
C VAL A 64 5.67 -3.95 -0.13
N SER A 65 5.79 -3.92 1.21
CA SER A 65 6.12 -2.74 1.98
C SER A 65 7.54 -2.87 2.53
N LEU A 66 8.40 -1.91 2.18
CA LEU A 66 9.78 -1.81 2.66
C LEU A 66 9.88 -0.61 3.60
N ALA A 67 10.33 -0.82 4.85
CA ALA A 67 10.48 0.25 5.85
C ALA A 67 9.23 1.14 5.99
N GLY A 68 8.04 0.57 5.82
CA GLY A 68 6.75 1.26 5.93
C GLY A 68 5.87 0.57 6.96
N GLY A 69 4.82 1.24 7.41
CA GLY A 69 3.86 0.70 8.36
C GLY A 69 2.54 0.27 7.74
N THR A 70 1.56 0.05 8.60
CA THR A 70 0.15 -0.12 8.27
C THR A 70 -0.68 0.82 9.15
N PHE A 71 -2.01 0.74 9.07
CA PHE A 71 -2.89 1.54 9.92
C PHE A 71 -2.63 1.30 11.40
N SER A 72 -2.47 2.38 12.15
CA SER A 72 -2.39 2.36 13.61
C SER A 72 -3.66 1.77 14.25
N ASP A 73 -4.83 2.17 13.73
CA ASP A 73 -6.10 1.50 13.99
C ASP A 73 -6.29 0.34 13.00
N VAL A 74 -6.01 -0.88 13.46
CA VAL A 74 -6.17 -2.11 12.67
C VAL A 74 -7.60 -2.31 12.15
N SER A 75 -8.61 -1.67 12.77
CA SER A 75 -10.00 -1.75 12.32
C SER A 75 -10.24 -1.05 10.98
N ARG A 76 -9.31 -0.17 10.55
CA ARG A 76 -9.34 0.49 9.24
C ARG A 76 -8.99 -0.46 8.10
N CYS A 77 -8.19 -1.49 8.35
CA CYS A 77 -7.90 -2.53 7.36
C CYS A 77 -9.03 -3.57 7.34
N ARG A 78 -10.13 -3.24 6.65
CA ARG A 78 -11.28 -4.13 6.48
C ARG A 78 -11.63 -4.27 5.01
N PRO A 79 -10.94 -5.16 4.28
CA PRO A 79 -11.29 -5.40 2.91
C PRO A 79 -12.73 -5.92 2.82
N LYS A 80 -13.53 -5.29 1.94
CA LYS A 80 -14.94 -5.69 1.75
C LYS A 80 -15.06 -7.01 0.97
N SER A 81 -14.02 -7.37 0.23
CA SER A 81 -13.94 -8.55 -0.61
C SER A 81 -12.50 -8.80 -1.03
N GLY A 82 -12.14 -10.06 -1.29
CA GLY A 82 -10.84 -10.42 -1.83
C GLY A 82 -9.72 -10.45 -0.80
N GLU A 83 -8.58 -10.99 -1.22
CA GLU A 83 -7.37 -11.12 -0.42
C GLU A 83 -6.16 -10.93 -1.34
N THR A 84 -5.05 -10.48 -0.76
CA THR A 84 -3.78 -10.34 -1.48
C THR A 84 -2.62 -10.85 -0.64
N ASN A 85 -1.54 -11.23 -1.30
CA ASN A 85 -0.30 -11.60 -0.61
C ASN A 85 0.43 -10.34 -0.14
N VAL A 86 0.92 -10.35 1.09
CA VAL A 86 1.67 -9.21 1.65
C VAL A 86 3.05 -9.67 2.10
N LEU A 87 4.08 -8.92 1.72
CA LEU A 87 5.43 -9.01 2.26
C LEU A 87 5.79 -7.69 2.95
N LEU A 88 6.10 -7.77 4.23
CA LEU A 88 6.59 -6.64 5.02
C LEU A 88 8.09 -6.87 5.27
N VAL A 89 8.91 -5.88 4.94
CA VAL A 89 10.36 -5.91 5.18
C VAL A 89 10.74 -4.68 5.98
N HIS A 90 11.37 -4.88 7.14
CA HIS A 90 11.69 -3.81 8.06
C HIS A 90 13.07 -3.99 8.69
N GLY A 91 13.77 -2.89 8.96
CA GLY A 91 15.06 -2.92 9.66
C GLY A 91 14.87 -3.03 11.17
N THR A 92 15.64 -3.90 11.83
CA THR A 92 15.56 -4.08 13.29
C THR A 92 16.15 -2.91 14.09
N ASP A 93 16.93 -2.03 13.44
CA ASP A 93 17.55 -0.84 14.03
C ASP A 93 16.99 0.45 13.38
N GLU A 94 15.79 0.37 12.79
CA GLU A 94 15.09 1.50 12.20
C GLU A 94 14.47 2.36 13.32
N HIS A 95 14.79 3.66 13.36
CA HIS A 95 14.25 4.58 14.37
C HIS A 95 13.21 5.57 13.82
N THR A 96 13.00 5.60 12.50
CA THR A 96 12.03 6.52 11.86
C THR A 96 10.62 5.95 11.84
N VAL A 97 10.49 4.65 11.55
CA VAL A 97 9.25 3.89 11.66
C VAL A 97 9.59 2.68 12.52
N PRO A 98 9.29 2.68 13.84
CA PRO A 98 9.59 1.53 14.70
C PRO A 98 8.77 0.30 14.33
N ILE A 99 9.30 -0.90 14.56
CA ILE A 99 8.60 -2.18 14.29
C ILE A 99 7.42 -2.38 15.24
N ASP A 100 7.53 -1.86 16.46
CA ASP A 100 6.54 -1.94 17.53
C ASP A 100 5.45 -0.86 17.46
N GLY A 101 5.62 0.14 16.57
CA GLY A 101 4.68 1.25 16.39
C GLY A 101 5.03 2.49 17.18
#